data_AF-A0A8J3U436-F1
#
_entry.id   AF-A0A8J3U436-F1
#
_cell.length_a   1.000
_cell.length_b   1.000
_cell.length_c   1.000
_cell.angle_alpha   90.00
_cell.angle_beta   90.00
_cell.angle_gamma   90.00
#
_symmetry.space_group_name_H-M   'P 1'
#
loop_
_entity.id
_entity.type
_entity.pdbx_description
1 polymer ?
#
loop_
_entity_poly.entity_id
_entity_poly.type
_entity_poly.pdbx_seq_one_letter_code
_entity_poly.pdbx_strand_id
1 'polypeptide(L)'
;MISPLFLESLAEFDVSWPLLANVGQTYDAVAALVTTLALLGVVGSLIMQARDVHVARLEGRRASHRELVRMALDDPVYRRAWAVSIPGADQYDRTRQHMYINLVVSFWGTGLELGTISEEELHYEAMTLFDGEAGRRYWKVARDIRIRTAEGPQRRFVRIMEAAYVEALSAGPPAVPSEDPASAATSPVSRDRERLTRVALGAAGAVTLVALGAVAGRMRRR
;
A
#
# COMPACT_ATOMS: atom_id res chain seq x y z
N MET A 1 -7.67 40.61 53.96
CA MET A 1 -7.91 41.97 54.50
C MET A 1 -6.62 42.75 54.31
N ILE A 2 -6.58 43.69 53.36
CA ILE A 2 -5.38 44.50 53.09
C ILE A 2 -5.35 45.61 54.14
N SER A 3 -4.24 45.71 54.87
CA SER A 3 -4.06 46.60 56.03
C SER A 3 -4.04 48.08 55.62
N PRO A 4 -4.67 49.00 56.40
CA PRO A 4 -4.69 50.45 56.10
C PRO A 4 -3.29 51.08 56.03
N LEU A 5 -2.33 50.55 56.78
CA LEU A 5 -0.94 51.05 56.80
C LEU A 5 -0.19 50.73 55.49
N PHE A 6 -0.60 49.68 54.77
CA PHE A 6 -0.02 49.35 53.46
C PHE A 6 -0.49 50.32 52.36
N LEU A 7 -1.68 50.93 52.53
CA LEU A 7 -2.21 51.93 51.61
C LEU A 7 -1.56 53.30 51.82
N GLU A 8 -1.20 53.67 53.06
CA GLU A 8 -0.47 54.92 53.33
C GLU A 8 0.97 54.88 52.79
N SER A 9 1.67 53.75 52.94
CA SER A 9 3.02 53.58 52.37
C SER A 9 3.03 53.61 50.84
N LEU A 10 1.94 53.21 50.17
CA LEU A 10 1.79 53.30 48.72
C LEU A 10 1.35 54.70 48.26
N ALA A 11 0.69 55.47 49.12
CA ALA A 11 0.26 56.83 48.83
C ALA A 11 1.40 57.87 48.93
N GLU A 12 2.46 57.55 49.69
CA GLU A 12 3.66 58.40 49.80
C GLU A 12 4.53 58.38 48.54
N PHE A 13 4.37 57.36 47.70
CA PHE A 13 4.95 57.34 46.37
C PHE A 13 4.01 58.10 45.42
N ASP A 14 4.44 59.29 44.97
CA ASP A 14 3.84 60.06 43.87
C ASP A 14 4.06 59.33 42.53
N VAL A 15 3.56 58.11 42.48
CA VAL A 15 3.56 57.25 41.31
C VAL A 15 2.44 57.77 40.44
N SER A 16 2.84 58.42 39.36
CA SER A 16 1.95 58.89 38.32
C SER A 16 1.21 57.71 37.70
N TRP A 17 0.04 57.37 38.28
CA TRP A 17 -0.92 56.41 37.77
C TRP A 17 -1.18 56.54 36.25
N PRO A 18 -1.19 57.75 35.65
CA PRO A 18 -1.29 57.90 34.20
C PRO A 18 -0.08 57.36 33.42
N LEU A 19 1.13 57.43 33.99
CA LEU A 19 2.35 56.90 33.37
C LEU A 19 2.35 55.36 33.43
N LEU A 20 1.95 54.79 34.57
CA LEU A 20 1.77 53.32 34.71
C LEU A 20 0.66 52.79 33.79
N ALA A 21 -0.44 53.52 33.63
CA ALA A 21 -1.52 53.16 32.72
C ALA A 21 -1.06 53.20 31.25
N ASN A 22 -0.32 54.24 30.83
CA ASN A 22 0.26 54.32 29.48
C ASN A 22 1.27 53.18 29.20
N VAL A 23 2.11 52.86 30.18
CA VAL A 23 3.04 51.73 30.08
C VAL A 23 2.25 50.41 29.99
N GLY A 24 1.24 50.19 30.83
CA GLY A 24 0.38 49.00 30.77
C GLY A 24 -0.36 48.87 29.43
N GLN A 25 -0.89 49.97 28.89
CA GLN A 25 -1.64 49.98 27.64
C GLN A 25 -0.78 49.69 26.41
N THR A 26 0.48 50.14 26.41
CA THR A 26 1.43 49.80 25.33
C THR A 26 1.85 48.33 25.39
N TYR A 27 2.05 47.76 26.59
CA TYR A 27 2.31 46.33 26.74
C TYR A 27 1.12 45.46 26.33
N ASP A 28 -0.11 45.88 26.65
CA ASP A 28 -1.32 45.15 26.28
C ASP A 28 -1.55 45.16 24.76
N ALA A 29 -1.33 46.31 24.11
CA ALA A 29 -1.39 46.41 22.65
C ALA A 29 -0.34 45.54 21.96
N VAL A 30 0.90 45.52 22.47
CA VAL A 30 1.98 44.67 21.93
C VAL A 30 1.68 43.19 22.19
N ALA A 31 1.18 42.82 23.36
CA ALA A 31 0.80 41.45 23.70
C ALA A 31 -0.34 40.94 22.82
N ALA A 32 -1.34 41.77 22.52
CA ALA A 32 -2.42 41.43 21.61
C ALA A 32 -1.91 41.17 20.19
N LEU A 33 -0.99 42.00 19.69
CA LEU A 33 -0.36 41.79 18.38
C LEU A 33 0.43 40.48 18.33
N VAL A 34 1.25 40.20 19.35
CA VAL A 34 2.03 38.96 19.45
C VAL A 34 1.11 37.74 19.51
N THR A 35 0.04 37.79 20.28
CA THR A 35 -0.94 36.70 20.41
C THR A 35 -1.66 36.44 19.09
N THR A 36 -2.04 37.50 18.37
CA THR A 36 -2.68 37.40 17.06
C THR A 36 -1.74 36.76 16.04
N LEU A 37 -0.46 37.16 16.05
CA LEU A 37 0.57 36.59 15.17
C LEU A 37 0.84 35.12 15.49
N ALA A 38 0.89 34.75 16.78
CA ALA A 38 1.00 33.37 17.22
C ALA A 38 -0.21 32.53 16.77
N LEU A 39 -1.44 33.06 16.89
CA LEU A 39 -2.64 32.39 16.42
C LEU A 39 -2.63 32.16 14.91
N LEU A 40 -2.17 33.13 14.12
CA LEU A 40 -1.98 32.95 12.68
C LEU A 40 -0.97 31.83 12.37
N GLY A 41 0.12 31.75 13.13
CA GLY A 41 1.08 30.66 13.05
C GLY A 41 0.46 29.29 13.34
N VAL A 42 -0.36 29.20 14.40
CA VAL A 42 -1.07 27.95 14.78
C VAL A 42 -2.07 27.55 13.69
N VAL A 43 -2.86 28.49 13.18
CA VAL A 43 -3.83 28.24 12.10
C VAL A 43 -3.13 27.77 10.83
N GLY A 44 -2.04 28.44 10.43
CA GLY A 44 -1.22 28.01 9.29
C GLY A 44 -0.64 26.60 9.48
N SER A 45 -0.14 26.31 10.68
CA SER A 45 0.35 24.96 11.02
C SER A 45 -0.75 23.91 10.95
N LEU A 46 -1.96 24.19 11.48
CA LEU A 46 -3.10 23.28 11.41
C LEU A 46 -3.54 22.99 9.98
N ILE A 47 -3.49 23.97 9.09
CA ILE A 47 -3.82 23.78 7.67
C ILE A 47 -2.81 22.84 7.00
N MET A 48 -1.52 23.02 7.28
CA MET A 48 -0.48 22.10 6.78
C MET A 48 -0.65 20.69 7.37
N GLN A 49 -0.88 20.59 8.69
CA GLN A 49 -1.12 19.32 9.37
C GLN A 49 -2.36 18.59 8.82
N ALA A 50 -3.44 19.31 8.50
CA ALA A 50 -4.65 18.70 7.93
C ALA A 50 -4.40 18.09 6.56
N ARG A 51 -3.55 18.74 5.74
CA ARG A 51 -3.14 18.21 4.44
C ARG A 51 -2.27 16.97 4.59
N ASP A 52 -1.31 17.00 5.52
CA ASP A 52 -0.42 15.88 5.79
C ASP A 52 -1.19 14.66 6.33
N VAL A 53 -2.17 14.88 7.22
CA VAL A 53 -3.07 13.82 7.73
C VAL A 53 -3.90 13.20 6.61
N HIS A 54 -4.35 14.00 5.64
CA HIS A 54 -5.10 13.48 4.50
C HIS A 54 -4.25 12.58 3.61
N VAL A 55 -3.03 13.02 3.29
CA VAL A 55 -2.05 12.23 2.50
C VAL A 55 -1.66 10.95 3.24
N ALA A 56 -1.34 11.04 4.54
CA ALA A 56 -0.99 9.89 5.37
C ALA A 56 -2.15 8.87 5.49
N ARG A 57 -3.40 9.33 5.57
CA ARG A 57 -4.58 8.44 5.58
C ARG A 57 -4.75 7.69 4.27
N LEU A 58 -4.52 8.36 3.13
CA LEU A 58 -4.55 7.75 1.80
C LEU A 58 -3.45 6.68 1.66
N GLU A 59 -2.24 6.97 2.13
CA GLU A 59 -1.12 6.02 2.12
C GLU A 59 -1.36 4.82 3.04
N GLY A 60 -1.88 5.04 4.25
CA GLY A 60 -2.18 3.97 5.23
C GLY A 60 -3.25 3.00 4.75
N ARG A 61 -4.31 3.51 4.09
CA ARG A 61 -5.37 2.66 3.51
C ARG A 61 -4.84 1.80 2.36
N ARG A 62 -3.88 2.34 1.59
CA ARG A 62 -3.22 1.64 0.47
C ARG A 62 -2.19 0.63 0.96
N ALA A 63 -1.45 0.91 2.02
CA ALA A 63 -0.53 -0.06 2.66
C ALA A 63 -1.31 -1.28 3.18
N SER A 64 -2.42 -1.03 3.89
CA SER A 64 -3.30 -2.08 4.42
C SER A 64 -3.89 -2.95 3.31
N HIS A 65 -4.31 -2.36 2.18
CA HIS A 65 -4.83 -3.14 1.05
C HIS A 65 -3.74 -4.03 0.42
N ARG A 66 -2.51 -3.53 0.27
CA ARG A 66 -1.38 -4.34 -0.23
C ARG A 66 -1.06 -5.51 0.70
N GLU A 67 -1.11 -5.27 2.01
CA GLU A 67 -0.89 -6.31 3.03
C GLU A 67 -1.95 -7.41 2.98
N LEU A 68 -3.23 -7.04 2.89
CA LEU A 68 -4.33 -8.00 2.74
C LEU A 68 -4.21 -8.84 1.46
N VAL A 69 -3.82 -8.23 0.35
CA VAL A 69 -3.59 -8.95 -0.92
C VAL A 69 -2.37 -9.87 -0.82
N ARG A 70 -1.28 -9.42 -0.19
CA ARG A 70 -0.09 -10.25 0.04
C ARG A 70 -0.41 -11.47 0.91
N MET A 71 -1.17 -11.28 1.98
CA MET A 71 -1.66 -12.34 2.84
C MET A 71 -2.51 -13.37 2.08
N ALA A 72 -3.36 -12.92 1.15
CA ALA A 72 -4.15 -13.81 0.28
C ALA A 72 -3.31 -14.55 -0.79
N LEU A 73 -2.19 -13.97 -1.21
CA LEU A 73 -1.24 -14.59 -2.15
C LEU A 73 -0.38 -15.67 -1.47
N ASP A 74 -0.05 -15.48 -0.20
CA ASP A 74 0.84 -16.35 0.58
C ASP A 74 0.10 -17.57 1.17
N ASP A 75 -1.17 -17.41 1.59
CA ASP A 75 -1.96 -18.50 2.20
C ASP A 75 -3.16 -18.96 1.32
N PRO A 76 -3.26 -20.25 0.97
CA PRO A 76 -4.43 -20.80 0.27
C PRO A 76 -5.76 -20.71 1.05
N VAL A 77 -5.75 -20.51 2.38
CA VAL A 77 -6.95 -20.31 3.22
C VAL A 77 -7.59 -18.94 2.95
N TYR A 78 -6.81 -17.85 3.02
CA TYR A 78 -7.33 -16.50 2.76
C TYR A 78 -7.75 -16.30 1.31
N ARG A 79 -7.16 -17.06 0.39
CA ARG A 79 -7.54 -17.07 -1.02
C ARG A 79 -8.93 -17.63 -1.29
N ARG A 80 -9.37 -18.62 -0.50
CA ARG A 80 -10.74 -19.18 -0.58
C ARG A 80 -11.82 -18.18 -0.19
N ALA A 81 -11.47 -17.17 0.61
CA ALA A 81 -12.38 -16.07 0.93
C ALA A 81 -12.62 -15.14 -0.29
N TRP A 82 -11.69 -15.13 -1.25
CA TRP A 82 -11.86 -14.42 -2.52
C TRP A 82 -12.69 -15.27 -3.48
N ALA A 83 -14.02 -15.15 -3.40
CA ALA A 83 -14.99 -15.88 -4.24
C ALA A 83 -14.98 -15.46 -5.74
N VAL A 84 -13.87 -14.93 -6.26
CA VAL A 84 -13.74 -14.64 -7.69
C VAL A 84 -13.41 -15.96 -8.38
N SER A 85 -14.46 -16.68 -8.75
CA SER A 85 -14.40 -17.77 -9.71
C SER A 85 -14.10 -17.15 -11.08
N ILE A 86 -12.83 -16.88 -11.37
CA ILE A 86 -12.41 -16.48 -12.72
C ILE A 86 -12.78 -17.67 -13.63
N PRO A 87 -13.60 -17.48 -14.67
CA PRO A 87 -13.93 -18.55 -15.60
C PRO A 87 -12.64 -19.12 -16.22
N GLY A 88 -12.40 -20.42 -16.03
CA GLY A 88 -11.14 -21.08 -16.42
C GLY A 88 -9.97 -20.84 -15.46
N ALA A 89 -10.20 -20.56 -14.17
CA ALA A 89 -9.16 -20.57 -13.12
C ALA A 89 -9.21 -21.80 -12.22
N ASP A 90 -9.39 -22.94 -12.87
CA ASP A 90 -9.03 -24.27 -12.42
C ASP A 90 -7.52 -24.43 -12.09
N GLN A 91 -6.65 -23.47 -12.46
CA GLN A 91 -5.23 -23.48 -12.12
C GLN A 91 -4.78 -22.37 -11.16
N TYR A 92 -4.16 -22.83 -10.06
CA TYR A 92 -3.62 -22.08 -8.92
C TYR A 92 -2.82 -20.83 -9.30
N ASP A 93 -1.98 -20.91 -10.34
CA ASP A 93 -1.09 -19.83 -10.75
C ASP A 93 -1.81 -18.71 -11.51
N ARG A 94 -2.90 -19.01 -12.23
CA ARG A 94 -3.68 -17.98 -12.95
C ARG A 94 -4.38 -17.02 -11.99
N THR A 95 -4.91 -17.54 -10.89
CA THR A 95 -5.54 -16.70 -9.85
C THR A 95 -4.51 -15.78 -9.19
N ARG A 96 -3.29 -16.29 -8.92
CA ARG A 96 -2.20 -15.48 -8.36
C ARG A 96 -1.73 -14.40 -9.33
N GLN A 97 -1.59 -14.73 -10.62
CA GLN A 97 -1.28 -13.75 -11.66
C GLN A 97 -2.35 -12.64 -11.73
N HIS A 98 -3.63 -13.01 -11.70
CA HIS A 98 -4.73 -12.02 -11.73
C HIS A 98 -4.69 -11.08 -10.52
N MET A 99 -4.49 -11.62 -9.32
CA MET A 99 -4.37 -10.83 -8.09
C MET A 99 -3.15 -9.90 -8.11
N TYR A 100 -2.02 -10.40 -8.57
CA TYR A 100 -0.79 -9.61 -8.71
C TYR A 100 -0.99 -8.44 -9.70
N ILE A 101 -1.51 -8.72 -10.89
CA ILE A 101 -1.77 -7.69 -11.91
C ILE A 101 -2.79 -6.68 -11.39
N ASN A 102 -3.83 -7.12 -10.68
CA ASN A 102 -4.79 -6.20 -10.06
C ASN A 102 -4.12 -5.21 -9.10
N LEU A 103 -3.13 -5.67 -8.33
CA LEU A 103 -2.37 -4.84 -7.39
C LEU A 103 -1.54 -3.80 -8.13
N VAL A 104 -0.79 -4.22 -9.15
CA VAL A 104 0.07 -3.35 -9.97
C VAL A 104 -0.78 -2.28 -10.67
N VAL A 105 -1.85 -2.69 -11.34
CA VAL A 105 -2.76 -1.77 -12.05
C VAL A 105 -3.45 -0.79 -11.09
N SER A 106 -3.81 -1.23 -9.88
CA SER A 106 -4.40 -0.34 -8.87
C SER A 106 -3.37 0.63 -8.27
N PHE A 107 -2.10 0.21 -8.15
CA PHE A 107 -0.99 1.08 -7.79
C PHE A 107 -0.78 2.18 -8.83
N TRP A 108 -0.81 1.84 -10.12
CA TRP A 108 -0.68 2.84 -11.19
C TRP A 108 -1.84 3.85 -11.21
N GLY A 109 -3.08 3.38 -11.04
CA GLY A 109 -4.24 4.29 -10.96
C GLY A 109 -4.15 5.27 -9.80
N THR A 110 -3.67 4.79 -8.65
CA THR A 110 -3.30 5.63 -7.50
C THR A 110 -2.19 6.63 -7.85
N GLY A 111 -1.14 6.17 -8.55
CA GLY A 111 0.00 7.00 -8.88
C GLY A 111 -0.37 8.14 -9.82
N LEU A 112 -1.26 7.88 -10.79
CA LEU A 112 -1.82 8.88 -11.68
C LEU A 112 -2.69 9.90 -10.93
N GLU A 113 -3.55 9.43 -10.02
CA GLU A 113 -4.40 10.31 -9.21
C GLU A 113 -3.59 11.27 -8.32
N LEU A 114 -2.48 10.80 -7.77
CA LEU A 114 -1.56 11.63 -6.98
C LEU A 114 -0.59 12.47 -7.82
N GLY A 115 -0.57 12.30 -9.15
CA GLY A 115 0.39 12.96 -10.04
C GLY A 115 1.84 12.47 -9.89
N THR A 116 2.05 11.31 -9.26
CA THR A 116 3.37 10.67 -9.11
C THR A 116 3.77 9.84 -10.33
N ILE A 117 2.79 9.47 -11.17
CA ILE A 117 2.99 8.79 -12.45
C ILE A 117 2.36 9.67 -13.52
N SER A 118 3.09 9.94 -14.60
CA SER A 118 2.59 10.73 -15.72
C SER A 118 1.67 9.90 -16.64
N GLU A 119 0.89 10.55 -17.50
CA GLU A 119 0.05 9.84 -18.49
C GLU A 119 0.88 9.05 -19.49
N GLU A 120 2.04 9.59 -19.88
CA GLU A 120 2.97 8.95 -20.83
C GLU A 120 3.62 7.71 -20.20
N GLU A 121 4.10 7.83 -18.96
CA GLU A 121 4.64 6.71 -18.19
C GLU A 121 3.58 5.62 -17.99
N LEU A 122 2.33 5.99 -17.67
CA LEU A 122 1.24 5.03 -17.57
C LEU A 122 0.96 4.30 -18.88
N HIS A 123 1.01 5.00 -20.03
CA HIS A 123 0.81 4.37 -21.33
C HIS A 123 1.94 3.36 -21.64
N TYR A 124 3.19 3.72 -21.37
CA TYR A 124 4.34 2.82 -21.53
C TYR A 124 4.23 1.55 -20.66
N GLU A 125 3.89 1.72 -19.37
CA GLU A 125 3.69 0.63 -18.43
C GLU A 125 2.51 -0.27 -18.84
N ALA A 126 1.42 0.34 -19.34
CA ALA A 126 0.27 -0.39 -19.86
C ALA A 126 0.62 -1.22 -21.10
N MET A 127 1.39 -0.66 -22.04
CA MET A 127 1.87 -1.39 -23.22
C MET A 127 2.74 -2.58 -22.81
N THR A 128 3.67 -2.38 -21.87
CA THR A 128 4.51 -3.46 -21.31
C THR A 128 3.66 -4.57 -20.67
N LEU A 129 2.62 -4.20 -19.92
CA LEU A 129 1.69 -5.18 -19.33
C LEU A 129 0.93 -5.96 -20.42
N PHE A 130 0.49 -5.28 -21.47
CA PHE A 130 -0.30 -5.87 -22.54
C PHE A 130 0.52 -6.62 -23.58
N ASP A 131 1.84 -6.52 -23.59
CA ASP A 131 2.69 -7.48 -24.30
C ASP A 131 2.58 -8.90 -23.73
N GLY A 132 2.20 -9.02 -22.45
CA GLY A 132 1.93 -10.29 -21.80
C GLY A 132 0.48 -10.76 -21.94
N GLU A 133 0.30 -12.06 -22.23
CA GLU A 133 -1.04 -12.66 -22.31
C GLU A 133 -1.82 -12.57 -20.98
N ALA A 134 -1.13 -12.67 -19.84
CA ALA A 134 -1.74 -12.56 -18.52
C ALA A 134 -2.35 -11.16 -18.29
N GLY A 135 -1.68 -10.10 -18.75
CA GLY A 135 -2.18 -8.72 -18.69
C GLY A 135 -3.45 -8.54 -19.53
N ARG A 136 -3.44 -9.07 -20.76
CA ARG A 136 -4.62 -9.05 -21.64
C ARG A 136 -5.80 -9.81 -21.03
N ARG A 137 -5.58 -11.01 -20.50
CA ARG A 137 -6.62 -11.80 -19.82
C ARG A 137 -7.19 -11.07 -18.62
N TYR A 138 -6.34 -10.47 -17.79
CA TYR A 138 -6.76 -9.67 -16.65
C TYR A 138 -7.69 -8.54 -17.09
N TRP A 139 -7.27 -7.73 -18.07
CA TRP A 139 -8.03 -6.56 -18.50
C TRP A 139 -9.34 -6.94 -19.18
N LYS A 140 -9.37 -8.03 -19.96
CA LYS A 140 -10.61 -8.58 -20.52
C LYS A 140 -11.68 -8.85 -19.46
N VAL A 141 -11.29 -9.29 -18.26
CA VAL A 141 -12.21 -9.55 -17.13
C VAL A 141 -12.51 -8.27 -16.34
N ALA A 142 -11.50 -7.44 -16.10
CA ALA A 142 -11.60 -6.29 -15.19
C ALA A 142 -12.16 -5.01 -15.83
N ARG A 143 -12.07 -4.84 -17.16
CA ARG A 143 -12.38 -3.58 -17.84
C ARG A 143 -13.82 -3.13 -17.63
N ASP A 144 -14.79 -4.03 -17.72
CA ASP A 144 -16.21 -3.66 -17.71
C ASP A 144 -16.61 -3.04 -16.36
N ILE A 145 -16.15 -3.63 -15.25
CA ILE A 145 -16.43 -3.07 -13.93
C ILE A 145 -15.66 -1.77 -13.71
N ARG A 146 -14.38 -1.70 -14.11
CA ARG A 146 -13.55 -0.50 -13.95
C ARG A 146 -14.06 0.68 -14.77
N ILE A 147 -14.54 0.45 -16.00
CA ILE A 147 -15.15 1.48 -16.84
C ILE A 147 -16.43 2.01 -16.21
N ARG A 148 -17.31 1.12 -15.74
CA ARG A 148 -18.61 1.51 -15.15
C ARG A 148 -18.47 2.27 -13.83
N THR A 149 -17.48 1.93 -13.01
CA THR A 149 -17.28 2.58 -11.70
C THR A 149 -16.30 3.74 -11.73
N ALA A 150 -15.75 4.10 -12.89
CA ALA A 150 -14.75 5.16 -12.98
C ALA A 150 -15.36 6.56 -12.84
N GLU A 151 -14.83 7.32 -11.90
CA GLU A 151 -15.18 8.72 -11.67
C GLU A 151 -13.93 9.60 -11.55
N GLY A 152 -14.07 10.89 -11.89
CA GLY A 152 -12.98 11.86 -11.76
C GLY A 152 -11.67 11.41 -12.43
N PRO A 153 -10.51 11.48 -11.73
CA PRO A 153 -9.22 11.04 -12.23
C PRO A 153 -9.19 9.57 -12.71
N GLN A 154 -10.02 8.70 -12.12
CA GLN A 154 -10.08 7.28 -12.49
C GLN A 154 -10.60 7.07 -13.92
N ARG A 155 -11.44 7.98 -14.46
CA ARG A 155 -11.88 7.90 -15.87
C ARG A 155 -10.73 8.10 -16.84
N ARG A 156 -9.77 8.95 -16.47
CA ARG A 156 -8.58 9.21 -17.28
C ARG A 156 -7.67 7.98 -17.28
N PHE A 157 -7.43 7.41 -16.10
CA PHE A 157 -6.70 6.15 -15.96
C PHE A 157 -7.28 5.03 -16.83
N VAL A 158 -8.58 4.77 -16.71
CA VAL A 158 -9.23 3.68 -17.47
C VAL A 158 -9.17 3.94 -18.98
N ARG A 159 -9.24 5.19 -19.42
CA ARG A 159 -9.11 5.55 -20.84
C ARG A 159 -7.73 5.21 -21.40
N ILE A 160 -6.67 5.53 -20.67
CA ILE A 160 -5.29 5.23 -21.08
C ILE A 160 -5.07 3.72 -21.13
N MET A 161 -5.51 2.99 -20.10
CA MET A 161 -5.43 1.53 -20.07
C MET A 161 -6.22 0.88 -21.22
N GLU A 162 -7.43 1.36 -21.52
CA GLU A 162 -8.22 0.81 -22.64
C GLU A 162 -7.58 1.11 -23.99
N ALA A 163 -7.03 2.32 -24.18
CA ALA A 163 -6.33 2.67 -25.41
C ALA A 163 -5.12 1.76 -25.65
N ALA A 164 -4.26 1.59 -24.64
CA ALA A 164 -3.11 0.68 -24.71
C ALA A 164 -3.54 -0.79 -24.94
N TYR A 165 -4.65 -1.23 -24.34
CA TYR A 165 -5.18 -2.58 -24.57
C TYR A 165 -5.63 -2.78 -26.03
N VAL A 166 -6.37 -1.81 -26.59
CA VAL A 166 -6.82 -1.85 -27.98
C VAL A 166 -5.63 -1.81 -28.95
N GLU A 167 -4.64 -0.97 -28.66
CA GLU A 167 -3.39 -0.88 -29.42
C GLU A 167 -2.66 -2.22 -29.42
N ALA A 168 -2.48 -2.82 -28.24
CA ALA A 168 -1.83 -4.12 -28.09
C ALA A 168 -2.60 -5.23 -28.84
N LEU A 169 -3.94 -5.22 -28.83
CA LEU A 169 -4.75 -6.15 -29.62
C LEU A 169 -4.53 -5.97 -31.13
N SER A 170 -4.37 -4.74 -31.59
CA SER A 170 -4.10 -4.43 -32.99
C SER A 170 -2.69 -4.85 -33.46
N ALA A 171 -1.72 -4.84 -32.54
CA ALA A 171 -0.33 -5.23 -32.80
C ALA A 171 -0.13 -6.74 -33.01
N GLY A 172 -1.15 -7.56 -32.70
CA GLY A 172 -1.13 -9.00 -32.95
C GLY A 172 -1.02 -9.85 -31.67
N PRO A 173 -0.55 -11.12 -31.80
CA PRO A 173 -0.49 -12.05 -30.68
C PRO A 173 0.47 -11.57 -29.59
N PRO A 174 0.23 -11.93 -28.31
CA PRO A 174 1.07 -11.50 -27.20
C PRO A 174 2.51 -12.00 -27.38
N ALA A 175 3.48 -11.10 -27.16
CA ALA A 175 4.90 -11.42 -27.27
C ALA A 175 5.35 -12.41 -26.18
N VAL A 176 4.71 -12.36 -25.01
CA VAL A 176 4.93 -13.30 -23.92
C VAL A 176 3.68 -14.15 -23.72
N PRO A 177 3.67 -15.41 -24.21
CA PRO A 177 2.63 -16.37 -23.88
C PRO A 177 2.56 -16.53 -22.37
N SER A 178 1.35 -16.60 -21.82
CA SER A 178 1.22 -17.12 -20.46
C SER A 178 1.55 -18.59 -20.52
N GLU A 179 2.52 -19.05 -19.71
CA GLU A 179 2.80 -20.48 -19.61
C GLU A 179 1.48 -21.20 -19.32
N ASP A 180 1.00 -21.95 -20.32
CA ASP A 180 -0.03 -22.93 -20.10
C ASP A 180 0.62 -24.02 -19.24
N PRO A 181 0.15 -24.27 -18.00
CA PRO A 181 0.80 -25.25 -17.12
C PRO A 181 0.75 -26.67 -17.68
N ALA A 182 -0.11 -26.94 -18.69
CA ALA A 182 -0.06 -28.18 -19.47
C ALA A 182 1.27 -28.35 -20.23
N SER A 183 1.89 -27.25 -20.68
CA SER A 183 3.21 -27.26 -21.33
C SER A 183 4.36 -27.26 -20.31
N ALA A 184 4.20 -26.56 -19.18
CA ALA A 184 5.20 -26.54 -18.10
C ALA A 184 5.37 -27.88 -17.37
N ALA A 185 4.31 -28.71 -17.32
CA ALA A 185 4.38 -30.08 -16.82
C ALA A 185 5.33 -30.98 -17.65
N THR A 186 5.57 -30.65 -18.92
CA THR A 186 6.49 -31.37 -19.81
C THR A 186 7.93 -30.87 -19.76
N SER A 187 8.20 -29.72 -19.14
CA SER A 187 9.54 -29.13 -19.06
C SER A 187 10.49 -29.95 -18.14
N PRO A 188 11.74 -30.23 -18.56
CA PRO A 188 12.68 -31.07 -17.80
C PRO A 188 13.00 -30.54 -16.40
N VAL A 189 12.86 -29.23 -16.18
CA VAL A 189 13.09 -28.55 -14.89
C VAL A 189 12.11 -28.99 -13.79
N SER A 190 10.87 -29.36 -14.14
CA SER A 190 9.88 -29.85 -13.15
C SER A 190 10.17 -31.29 -12.73
N ARG A 191 10.66 -32.12 -13.66
CA ARG A 191 11.09 -33.50 -13.38
C ARG A 191 12.31 -33.56 -12.46
N ASP A 192 13.25 -32.63 -12.60
CA ASP A 192 14.42 -32.57 -11.73
C ASP A 192 14.06 -32.16 -10.31
N ARG A 193 13.10 -31.24 -10.13
CA ARG A 193 12.55 -30.91 -8.81
C ARG A 193 11.81 -32.08 -8.17
N GLU A 194 11.02 -32.84 -8.92
CA GLU A 194 10.38 -34.05 -8.41
C GLU A 194 11.39 -35.18 -8.10
N ARG A 195 12.46 -35.32 -8.88
CA ARG A 195 13.53 -36.29 -8.57
C ARG A 195 14.27 -35.89 -7.30
N LEU A 196 14.60 -34.61 -7.13
CA LEU A 196 15.30 -34.12 -5.95
C LEU A 196 14.44 -34.24 -4.68
N THR A 197 13.12 -33.99 -4.75
CA THR A 197 12.23 -34.20 -3.60
C THR A 197 12.05 -35.69 -3.26
N ARG A 198 11.94 -36.58 -4.27
CA ARG A 198 11.89 -38.03 -4.01
C ARG A 198 13.22 -38.58 -3.46
N VAL A 199 14.35 -38.08 -3.91
CA VAL A 199 15.67 -38.44 -3.36
C VAL A 199 15.83 -37.92 -1.93
N ALA A 200 15.37 -36.71 -1.63
CA ALA A 200 15.41 -36.14 -0.28
C ALA A 200 14.48 -36.89 0.70
N LEU A 201 13.28 -37.30 0.26
CA LEU A 201 12.37 -38.14 1.06
C LEU A 201 12.92 -39.57 1.26
N GLY A 202 13.60 -40.14 0.26
CA GLY A 202 14.29 -41.43 0.40
C GLY A 202 15.47 -41.36 1.38
N ALA A 203 16.23 -40.26 1.38
CA ALA A 203 17.34 -40.05 2.31
C ALA A 203 16.85 -39.78 3.75
N ALA A 204 15.74 -39.05 3.93
CA ALA A 204 15.16 -38.81 5.26
C ALA A 204 14.58 -40.09 5.91
N GLY A 205 14.02 -41.00 5.09
CA GLY A 205 13.54 -42.30 5.56
C GLY A 205 14.67 -43.26 5.98
N ALA A 206 15.83 -43.19 5.31
CA ALA A 206 16.98 -44.02 5.66
C ALA A 206 17.68 -43.55 6.95
N VAL A 207 17.74 -42.23 7.20
CA VAL A 207 18.39 -41.67 8.40
C VAL A 207 17.55 -41.90 9.67
N THR A 208 16.22 -41.93 9.57
CA THR A 208 15.34 -42.19 10.73
C THR A 208 15.32 -43.66 11.16
N LEU A 209 15.46 -44.61 10.24
CA LEU A 209 15.52 -46.04 10.59
C LEU A 209 16.84 -46.46 11.26
N VAL A 210 17.97 -45.81 10.94
CA VAL A 210 19.26 -46.11 11.60
C VAL A 210 19.33 -45.50 13.00
N ALA A 211 18.74 -44.33 13.23
CA ALA A 211 18.76 -43.66 14.53
C ALA A 211 17.91 -44.39 15.59
N LEU A 212 16.76 -44.96 15.21
CA LEU A 212 15.90 -45.73 16.12
C LEU A 212 16.50 -47.09 16.53
N GLY A 213 17.25 -47.75 15.63
CA GLY A 213 17.95 -48.99 15.96
C GLY A 213 19.10 -48.82 16.95
N ALA A 214 19.85 -47.71 16.86
CA ALA A 214 21.01 -47.45 17.71
C ALA A 214 20.64 -47.06 19.15
N VAL A 215 19.49 -46.41 19.36
CA VAL A 215 19.02 -46.00 20.70
C VAL A 215 18.43 -47.19 21.47
N ALA A 216 17.69 -48.08 20.80
CA ALA A 216 17.14 -49.30 21.43
C ALA A 216 18.23 -50.29 21.90
N GLY A 217 19.36 -50.36 21.18
CA GLY A 217 20.49 -51.22 21.56
C GLY A 217 21.24 -50.78 22.82
N ARG A 218 21.18 -49.49 23.17
CA ARG A 218 21.96 -48.92 24.29
C ARG A 218 21.25 -49.00 25.64
N MET A 219 19.92 -49.10 25.66
CA MET A 219 19.13 -49.21 26.91
C MET A 219 19.07 -50.62 27.49
N ARG A 220 19.48 -51.66 26.75
CA ARG A 220 19.45 -53.06 27.21
C ARG A 220 20.72 -53.51 27.96
N ARG A 221 21.67 -52.61 28.21
CA ARG A 221 22.99 -52.89 28.82
C ARG A 221 23.27 -52.08 30.09
N ARG A 222 22.25 -51.56 30.77
CA ARG A 222 22.38 -51.05 32.14
C ARG A 222 21.44 -51.80 33.06
#